data_AF-A0A2E9TLL9-F1
#
_entry.id   AF-A0A2E9TLL9-F1
#
_cell.length_a   1.000
_cell.length_b   1.000
_cell.length_c   1.000
_cell.angle_alpha   90.00
_cell.angle_beta   90.00
_cell.angle_gamma   90.00
#
_symmetry.space_group_name_H-M   'P 1'
#
loop_
_entity.id
_entity.type
_entity.pdbx_description
1 polymer ?
#
loop_
_entity_poly.entity_id
_entity_poly.type
_entity_poly.pdbx_seq_one_letter_code
_entity_poly.pdbx_strand_id
1 'polypeptide(L)'
;EDGEFVVLEGSEALIGTGYVQQSYGGLKDKMIAEGALVPHAEDRMRFAKPWPFSSPSAAAAVVLDRNSNGRLEWKVRGSKLNYHEWQQAQASGSEVTE
;
A
#
# COMPACT_ATOMS: atom_id res chain seq x y z
N GLU A 1 18.34 -2.18 2.53
CA GLU A 1 17.49 -3.36 2.29
C GLU A 1 16.14 -2.84 1.82
N ASP A 2 15.93 -2.85 0.51
CA ASP A 2 14.67 -2.40 -0.10
C ASP A 2 13.61 -3.47 0.16
N GLY A 3 13.10 -3.47 1.39
CA GLY A 3 12.02 -4.35 1.82
C GLY A 3 10.83 -4.17 0.88
N GLU A 4 10.49 -5.24 0.18
CA GLU A 4 9.34 -5.27 -0.71
C GLU A 4 8.06 -5.13 0.13
N PHE A 5 7.20 -4.18 -0.24
CA PHE A 5 5.95 -3.94 0.49
C PHE A 5 4.81 -4.61 -0.27
N VAL A 6 4.29 -5.72 0.26
CA VAL A 6 3.23 -6.48 -0.40
C VAL A 6 1.87 -6.07 0.14
N VAL A 7 0.98 -5.63 -0.76
CA VAL A 7 -0.45 -5.45 -0.42
C VAL A 7 -1.16 -6.76 -0.68
N LEU A 8 -1.83 -7.30 0.34
CA LEU A 8 -2.47 -8.61 0.27
C LEU A 8 -3.79 -8.56 -0.51
N GLU A 9 -4.20 -9.72 -1.03
CA GLU A 9 -5.53 -9.89 -1.62
C GLU A 9 -6.63 -9.51 -0.63
N GLY A 10 -7.74 -9.02 -1.17
CA GLY A 10 -8.86 -8.52 -0.39
C GLY A 10 -8.74 -7.07 0.05
N SER A 11 -7.55 -6.45 -0.06
CA SER A 11 -7.34 -5.04 0.26
C SER A 11 -8.12 -4.14 -0.70
N GLU A 12 -8.60 -2.99 -0.22
CA GLU A 12 -9.30 -2.00 -1.04
C GLU A 12 -8.35 -0.86 -1.45
N ALA A 13 -8.57 -0.28 -2.63
CA ALA A 13 -7.92 0.92 -3.14
C ALA A 13 -8.97 1.93 -3.60
N LEU A 14 -8.73 3.21 -3.37
CA LEU A 14 -9.52 4.30 -3.92
C LEU A 14 -9.21 4.50 -5.40
N ILE A 15 -10.18 4.98 -6.16
CA ILE A 15 -10.03 5.41 -7.55
C ILE A 15 -10.80 6.70 -7.78
N GLY A 16 -10.45 7.46 -8.81
CA GLY A 16 -11.26 8.62 -9.22
C GLY A 16 -10.95 9.93 -8.49
N THR A 17 -9.90 9.98 -7.68
CA THR A 17 -9.44 11.24 -7.06
C THR A 17 -8.68 12.14 -8.05
N GLY A 18 -8.37 11.62 -9.24
CA GLY A 18 -7.69 12.33 -10.32
C GLY A 18 -6.17 12.46 -10.13
N TYR A 19 -5.61 12.02 -9.00
CA TYR A 19 -4.22 12.26 -8.66
C TYR A 19 -3.27 11.12 -9.09
N VAL A 20 -3.65 9.85 -8.87
CA VAL A 20 -2.75 8.71 -9.16
C VAL A 20 -2.37 8.59 -10.64
N GLN A 21 -3.22 9.10 -11.54
CA GLN A 21 -3.09 8.88 -12.97
C GLN A 21 -1.80 9.48 -13.56
N GLN A 22 -1.14 10.42 -12.87
CA GLN A 22 0.06 11.07 -13.39
C GLN A 22 1.38 10.36 -13.04
N SER A 23 1.52 9.80 -11.84
CA SER A 23 2.79 9.18 -11.39
C SER A 23 2.75 7.65 -11.28
N TYR A 24 1.62 7.07 -10.90
CA TYR A 24 1.46 5.63 -10.73
C TYR A 24 0.38 5.04 -11.66
N GLY A 25 -0.12 5.84 -12.61
CA GLY A 25 -1.12 5.41 -13.59
C GLY A 25 -0.69 4.17 -14.36
N GLY A 26 0.56 4.14 -14.86
CA GLY A 26 1.09 2.97 -15.58
C GLY A 26 1.24 1.71 -14.71
N LEU A 27 1.57 1.88 -13.42
CA LEU A 27 1.62 0.75 -12.48
C LEU A 27 0.21 0.20 -12.21
N LYS A 28 -0.77 1.08 -11.99
CA LYS A 28 -2.16 0.72 -11.77
C LYS A 28 -2.76 0.02 -12.99
N ASP A 29 -2.51 0.54 -14.19
CA ASP A 29 -2.92 -0.09 -15.44
C ASP A 29 -2.34 -1.49 -15.59
N LYS A 30 -1.04 -1.66 -15.33
CA LYS A 30 -0.39 -2.98 -15.32
C LYS A 30 -1.06 -3.95 -14.34
N MET A 31 -1.36 -3.50 -13.13
CA MET A 31 -2.04 -4.34 -12.13
C MET A 31 -3.46 -4.71 -12.56
N ILE A 32 -4.18 -3.82 -13.24
CA ILE A 32 -5.51 -4.08 -13.79
C ILE A 32 -5.41 -5.09 -14.95
N ALA A 33 -4.45 -4.90 -15.86
CA ALA A 33 -4.20 -5.81 -16.98
C ALA A 33 -3.79 -7.22 -16.52
N GLU A 34 -2.99 -7.31 -15.46
CA GLU A 34 -2.63 -8.59 -14.81
C GLU A 34 -3.79 -9.17 -13.98
N GLY A 35 -4.88 -8.42 -13.76
CA GLY A 35 -6.00 -8.82 -12.90
C GLY A 35 -5.64 -8.88 -11.42
N ALA A 36 -4.56 -8.21 -10.99
CA ALA A 36 -4.23 -8.01 -9.58
C ALA A 36 -5.16 -6.98 -8.93
N LEU A 37 -5.58 -5.96 -9.67
CA LEU A 37 -6.51 -4.94 -9.22
C LEU A 37 -7.81 -5.04 -10.03
N VAL A 38 -8.93 -5.18 -9.34
CA VAL A 38 -10.26 -5.32 -9.98
C VAL A 38 -11.21 -4.23 -9.48
N PRO A 39 -12.13 -3.73 -10.32
CA PRO A 39 -13.17 -2.81 -9.88
C PRO A 39 -14.04 -3.46 -8.80
N HIS A 40 -14.28 -2.74 -7.71
CA HIS A 40 -15.10 -3.21 -6.57
C HIS A 40 -16.34 -2.34 -6.34
N ALA A 41 -16.21 -1.03 -6.48
CA ALA A 41 -17.29 -0.04 -6.39
C ALA A 41 -17.02 1.13 -7.35
N GLU A 42 -17.93 2.09 -7.45
CA GLU A 42 -17.79 3.27 -8.33
C GLU A 42 -16.51 4.08 -8.06
N ASP A 43 -16.11 4.21 -6.79
CA ASP A 43 -14.91 4.96 -6.36
C ASP A 43 -13.85 4.03 -5.72
N ARG A 44 -14.02 2.70 -5.84
CA ARG A 44 -13.10 1.73 -5.22
C ARG A 44 -12.74 0.55 -6.09
N MET A 45 -11.50 0.12 -5.96
CA MET A 45 -10.96 -1.12 -6.48
C MET A 45 -10.58 -2.04 -5.33
N ARG A 46 -10.41 -3.32 -5.64
CA ARG A 46 -9.97 -4.35 -4.72
C ARG A 46 -8.80 -5.11 -5.30
N PHE A 47 -7.85 -5.46 -4.47
CA PHE A 47 -6.76 -6.37 -4.82
C PHE A 47 -7.33 -7.78 -4.89
N ALA A 48 -7.42 -8.34 -6.10
CA ALA A 48 -7.79 -9.74 -6.32
C ALA A 48 -6.60 -10.69 -6.06
N LYS A 49 -5.38 -10.16 -6.05
CA LYS A 49 -4.13 -10.90 -5.87
C LYS A 49 -3.18 -10.10 -4.97
N PRO A 50 -2.31 -10.74 -4.18
CA PRO A 50 -1.24 -10.02 -3.50
C PRO A 50 -0.32 -9.38 -4.52
N TRP A 51 0.04 -8.11 -4.32
CA TRP A 51 0.93 -7.37 -5.23
C TRP A 51 2.12 -6.78 -4.50
N PRO A 52 3.35 -7.08 -4.95
CA PRO A 52 4.56 -6.50 -4.40
C PRO A 52 4.81 -5.07 -4.93
N PHE A 53 5.06 -4.14 -4.02
CA PHE A 53 5.49 -2.78 -4.33
C PHE A 53 6.95 -2.57 -3.94
N SER A 54 7.68 -1.85 -4.78
CA SER A 54 9.06 -1.46 -4.50
C SER A 54 9.23 -0.53 -3.29
N SER A 55 8.13 0.01 -2.74
CA SER A 55 8.17 0.88 -1.55
C SER A 55 6.78 1.02 -0.90
N PRO A 56 6.73 1.25 0.43
CA PRO A 56 5.47 1.51 1.14
C PRO A 56 4.76 2.77 0.63
N SER A 57 5.51 3.79 0.16
CA SER A 57 4.90 4.98 -0.43
C SER A 57 4.22 4.70 -1.77
N ALA A 58 4.78 3.81 -2.59
CA ALA A 58 4.14 3.41 -3.85
C ALA A 58 2.83 2.66 -3.57
N ALA A 59 2.84 1.75 -2.59
CA ALA A 59 1.64 1.05 -2.14
C ALA A 59 0.57 2.03 -1.62
N ALA A 60 0.96 2.97 -0.76
CA ALA A 60 0.04 3.97 -0.21
C ALA A 60 -0.53 4.87 -1.32
N ALA A 61 0.29 5.22 -2.31
CA ALA A 61 -0.15 6.06 -3.42
C ALA A 61 -1.19 5.39 -4.33
N VAL A 62 -1.04 4.08 -4.56
CA VAL A 62 -2.02 3.30 -5.32
C VAL A 62 -3.30 3.07 -4.52
N VAL A 63 -3.18 2.78 -3.23
CA VAL A 63 -4.33 2.51 -2.33
C VAL A 63 -5.13 3.77 -2.04
N LEU A 64 -4.49 4.92 -1.83
CA LEU A 64 -5.17 6.18 -1.51
C LEU A 64 -5.46 7.03 -2.75
N ASP A 65 -5.03 6.57 -3.93
CA ASP A 65 -5.13 7.29 -5.21
C ASP A 65 -4.42 8.66 -5.22
N ARG A 66 -3.55 8.96 -4.24
CA ARG A 66 -2.87 10.26 -4.03
C ARG A 66 -1.42 10.09 -3.60
N ASN A 67 -0.55 11.09 -3.75
CA ASN A 67 0.77 11.02 -3.09
C ASN A 67 0.59 11.01 -1.58
N SER A 68 1.23 10.08 -0.91
CA SER A 68 1.23 10.02 0.53
C SER A 68 2.52 9.41 1.03
N ASN A 69 2.93 9.86 2.22
CA ASN A 69 4.06 9.27 2.92
C ASN A 69 3.62 7.92 3.48
N GLY A 70 3.82 6.84 2.73
CA GLY A 70 3.41 5.49 3.16
C GLY A 70 3.91 5.12 4.54
N ARG A 71 5.10 5.61 4.94
CA ARG A 71 5.63 5.40 6.29
C ARG A 71 4.71 5.88 7.43
N LEU A 72 3.89 6.90 7.20
CA LEU A 72 2.95 7.44 8.19
C LEU A 72 1.53 6.88 8.02
N GLU A 73 1.13 6.58 6.78
CA GLU A 73 -0.23 6.10 6.48
C GLU A 73 -0.44 4.64 6.90
N TRP A 74 0.59 3.80 6.80
CA TRP A 74 0.50 2.40 7.18
C TRP A 74 0.53 2.25 8.71
N LYS A 75 -0.46 1.55 9.26
CA LYS A 75 -0.55 1.24 10.70
C LYS A 75 -0.36 -0.26 10.91
N VAL A 76 0.37 -0.61 11.97
CA VAL A 76 0.61 -2.01 12.31
C VAL A 76 -0.60 -2.58 13.04
N ARG A 77 -1.14 -3.68 12.54
CA ARG A 77 -2.29 -4.35 13.17
C ARG A 77 -1.92 -4.76 14.60
N GLY A 78 -2.77 -4.40 15.57
CA GLY A 78 -2.53 -4.69 16.99
C GLY A 78 -1.59 -3.69 17.68
N SER A 79 -1.09 -2.69 16.97
CA SER A 79 -0.24 -1.63 17.51
C SER A 79 -0.80 -0.25 17.22
N LYS A 80 -0.46 0.74 18.06
CA LYS A 80 -0.73 2.16 17.79
C LYS A 80 0.35 2.78 16.88
N LEU A 81 1.41 2.03 16.62
CA LEU A 81 2.55 2.46 15.82
C LEU A 81 2.18 2.54 14.34
N ASN A 82 2.64 3.60 13.70
CA ASN A 82 2.71 3.65 12.24
C ASN A 82 3.94 2.88 11.73
N TYR A 83 4.00 2.61 10.43
CA TYR A 83 5.07 1.83 9.81
C TYR A 83 6.45 2.44 10.03
N HIS A 84 6.58 3.78 10.06
CA HIS A 84 7.84 4.45 10.39
C HIS A 84 8.31 4.11 11.80
N GLU A 85 7.43 4.24 12.79
CA GLU A 85 7.75 3.93 14.19
C GLU A 85 8.04 2.45 14.38
N TRP A 86 7.28 1.58 13.71
CA TRP A 86 7.54 0.14 13.75
C TRP A 86 8.89 -0.22 13.12
N GLN A 87 9.25 0.35 11.97
CA GLN A 87 10.57 0.14 11.37
C GLN A 87 11.70 0.62 12.29
N GLN A 88 11.51 1.76 12.96
CA GLN A 88 12.49 2.25 13.95
C GLN A 88 12.60 1.35 15.17
N ALA A 89 11.48 0.84 15.69
CA ALA A 89 11.46 -0.10 16.81
C ALA A 89 12.13 -1.44 16.45
N GLN A 90 11.90 -1.95 15.23
CA GLN A 90 12.55 -3.15 14.71
C GLN A 90 14.05 -2.94 14.50
N ALA A 91 14.45 -1.81 13.91
CA ALA A 91 15.87 -1.47 13.72
C ALA A 91 16.62 -1.23 15.04
N SER A 92 15.91 -0.86 16.11
CA SER A 92 16.49 -0.65 17.45
C SER A 92 16.54 -1.93 18.30
N GLY A 93 16.04 -3.07 17.82
CA GLY A 93 16.28 -4.37 18.44
C GLY A 93 15.63 -4.59 19.81
N SER A 94 14.32 -4.38 19.92
CA SER A 94 13.54 -4.98 21.02
C SER A 94 12.48 -5.92 20.48
N GLU A 95 12.76 -7.21 20.65
CA GLU A 95 11.82 -8.32 20.72
C GLU A 95 10.59 -7.89 21.55
N VAL A 96 9.51 -7.48 20.89
CA VAL A 96 8.21 -7.28 21.56
C VAL A 96 7.44 -8.59 21.42
N THR A 97 7.79 -9.53 22.30
CA THR A 97 6.96 -10.68 22.62
C THR A 97 5.78 -10.21 23.46
N GLU A 98 4.56 -10.29 22.95
CA GLU A 98 3.34 -10.52 23.75
C GLU A 98 2.36 -11.40 22.97
#